data_AF-A0A146LIB9-F1
#
_entry.id   AF-A0A146LIB9-F1
#
_cell.length_a   1.000
_cell.length_b   1.000
_cell.length_c   1.000
_cell.angle_alpha   90.00
_cell.angle_beta   90.00
_cell.angle_gamma   90.00
#
_symmetry.space_group_name_H-M   'P 1'
#
loop_
_entity.id
_entity.type
_entity.pdbx_description
1 polymer ?
#
loop_
_entity_poly.entity_id
_entity_poly.type
_entity_poly.pdbx_seq_one_letter_code
_entity_poly.pdbx_strand_id
1 'polypeptide(L)'
;MTTKMRGLGPSSKLTKIEATILNRIYTLKTLGTRVIFCWVRGHSRIMGNHAADTQANGALTLPDSPPSPDFPQTDLKRPIGAKMKNQWVEDFHAYNGGETYKQRFPRTHLQPWFKQVTENMPKTFYRTVTRLRSGHSCCNSNLYRMHLVESPACRACGQLEETNEHIVLECPEYSQARVSLLRGLQKMILNPFNLDSIMAADNVKVNVLIFNFTQTINIRIYINVNYK
;
A
#
# COMPACT_ATOMS: atom_id res chain seq x y z
N MET A 1 7.30 13.54 -32.78
CA MET A 1 7.93 13.10 -31.52
C MET A 1 7.80 11.58 -31.49
N THR A 2 8.92 10.85 -31.44
CA THR A 2 8.85 9.39 -31.31
C THR A 2 8.10 9.06 -30.01
N THR A 3 6.97 8.38 -30.16
CA THR A 3 5.95 8.10 -29.14
C THR A 3 6.53 7.47 -27.86
N LYS A 4 7.69 6.82 -27.97
CA LYS A 4 8.38 6.11 -26.87
C LYS A 4 8.85 7.02 -25.72
N MET A 5 9.31 8.25 -26.00
CA MET A 5 9.88 9.11 -24.95
C MET A 5 8.86 10.04 -24.26
N ARG A 6 7.64 10.21 -24.82
CA ARG A 6 6.61 11.09 -24.24
C ARG A 6 5.87 10.48 -23.03
N GLY A 7 5.88 9.16 -22.89
CA GLY A 7 5.10 8.43 -21.87
C GLY A 7 5.95 7.63 -20.89
N LEU A 8 7.22 8.01 -20.71
CA LEU A 8 8.11 7.31 -19.80
C LEU A 8 7.77 7.64 -18.35
N GLY A 9 7.50 6.61 -17.56
CA GLY A 9 7.31 6.70 -16.11
C GLY A 9 8.37 5.89 -15.36
N PRO A 10 8.34 5.89 -14.01
CA PRO A 10 9.30 5.18 -13.16
C PRO A 10 9.41 3.67 -13.45
N SER A 11 8.38 3.08 -14.07
CA SER A 11 8.30 1.65 -14.38
C SER A 11 8.65 1.31 -15.84
N SER A 12 8.95 2.30 -16.68
CA SER A 12 9.25 2.07 -18.10
C SER A 12 10.57 1.33 -18.26
N LYS A 13 10.59 0.27 -19.09
CA LYS A 13 11.82 -0.43 -19.45
C LYS A 13 12.66 0.46 -20.38
N LEU A 14 13.82 0.89 -19.89
CA LEU A 14 14.76 1.74 -20.60
C LEU A 14 16.09 1.01 -20.77
N THR A 15 16.66 1.09 -21.98
CA THR A 15 18.05 0.74 -22.20
C THR A 15 18.98 1.78 -21.57
N LYS A 16 20.25 1.42 -21.35
CA LYS A 16 21.28 2.34 -20.82
C LYS A 16 21.45 3.60 -21.67
N ILE A 17 21.40 3.45 -22.99
CA ILE A 17 21.51 4.56 -23.95
C ILE A 17 20.30 5.49 -23.83
N GLU A 18 19.08 4.94 -23.78
CA GLU A 18 17.87 5.75 -23.63
C GLU A 18 17.88 6.52 -22.30
N ALA A 19 18.28 5.89 -21.20
CA ALA A 19 18.43 6.58 -19.91
C ALA A 19 19.48 7.69 -19.96
N THR A 20 20.61 7.45 -20.64
CA THR A 20 21.67 8.45 -20.81
C THR A 20 21.20 9.66 -21.63
N ILE A 21 20.47 9.41 -22.73
CA ILE A 21 19.89 10.47 -23.56
C ILE A 21 18.91 11.31 -22.73
N LEU A 22 18.01 10.66 -21.97
CA LEU A 22 17.04 11.34 -21.12
C LEU A 22 17.71 12.20 -20.04
N ASN A 23 18.74 11.66 -19.38
CA ASN A 23 19.50 12.40 -18.37
C ASN A 23 20.16 13.65 -18.98
N ARG A 24 20.79 13.52 -20.16
CA ARG A 24 21.38 14.66 -20.87
C ARG A 24 20.34 15.72 -21.27
N ILE A 25 19.17 15.29 -21.78
CA ILE A 25 18.07 16.21 -22.09
C ILE A 25 17.62 16.96 -20.84
N TYR A 26 17.49 16.25 -19.70
CA TYR A 26 17.12 16.86 -18.42
C TYR A 26 18.16 17.91 -18.00
N THR A 27 19.45 17.56 -18.01
CA THR A 27 20.54 18.50 -17.69
C THR A 27 20.53 19.74 -18.59
N LEU A 28 20.37 19.58 -19.90
CA LEU A 28 20.30 20.70 -20.83
C LEU A 28 19.11 21.62 -20.52
N LYS A 29 17.94 21.04 -20.21
CA LYS A 29 16.76 21.81 -19.82
C LYS A 29 16.96 22.56 -18.51
N THR A 30 17.58 21.94 -17.50
CA THR A 30 17.87 22.61 -16.22
C THR A 30 18.85 23.77 -16.38
N LEU A 31 19.72 23.70 -17.39
CA LEU A 31 20.61 24.79 -17.79
C LEU A 31 19.93 25.84 -18.69
N GLY A 32 18.60 25.78 -18.85
CA GLY A 32 17.84 26.73 -19.68
C GLY A 32 17.93 26.47 -21.20
N THR A 33 18.55 25.37 -21.64
CA THR A 33 18.66 25.04 -23.06
C THR A 33 17.40 24.39 -23.59
N ARG A 34 16.81 24.97 -24.64
CA ARG A 34 15.65 24.38 -25.34
C ARG A 34 16.08 23.30 -26.32
N VAL A 35 15.70 22.04 -26.05
CA VAL A 35 15.97 20.90 -26.93
C VAL A 35 14.75 20.61 -27.83
N ILE A 36 14.95 20.57 -29.14
CA ILE A 36 13.92 20.27 -30.14
C ILE A 36 14.36 19.04 -30.96
N PHE A 37 13.49 18.04 -31.05
CA PHE A 37 13.73 16.85 -31.88
C PHE A 37 13.09 17.01 -33.25
N CYS A 38 13.91 16.94 -34.29
CA CYS A 38 13.47 16.98 -35.68
C CYS A 38 13.81 15.65 -36.36
N TRP A 39 12.83 15.06 -37.05
CA TRP A 39 13.08 13.88 -37.87
C TRP A 39 13.57 14.33 -39.24
N VAL A 40 14.71 13.78 -39.67
CA VAL A 40 15.34 14.11 -40.94
C VAL A 40 15.33 12.86 -41.82
N ARG A 41 14.99 13.02 -43.10
CA ARG A 41 15.04 11.93 -44.08
C ARG A 41 16.49 11.54 -44.34
N GLY A 42 16.77 10.24 -44.43
CA GLY A 42 18.10 9.73 -44.85
C GLY A 42 18.49 10.28 -46.22
N HIS A 43 19.78 10.58 -46.40
CA HIS A 43 20.35 11.17 -47.63
C HIS A 43 19.77 12.53 -48.07
N SER A 44 19.05 13.23 -47.18
CA SER A 44 18.80 14.66 -47.37
C SER A 44 20.16 15.37 -47.39
N ARG A 45 20.39 16.31 -48.32
CA ARG A 45 21.64 17.10 -48.46
C ARG A 45 21.91 18.07 -47.28
N ILE A 46 21.58 17.67 -46.07
CA ILE A 46 21.81 18.39 -44.83
C ILE A 46 23.21 18.01 -44.35
N MET A 47 24.15 18.93 -44.54
CA MET A 47 25.57 18.71 -44.24
C MET A 47 25.80 18.21 -42.82
N GLY A 48 25.05 18.72 -41.83
CA GLY A 48 25.16 18.26 -40.44
C GLY A 48 24.78 16.79 -40.23
N ASN A 49 23.80 16.27 -40.98
CA ASN A 49 23.43 14.86 -40.93
C ASN A 49 24.51 13.98 -41.58
N HIS A 50 25.07 14.42 -42.71
CA HIS A 50 26.20 13.74 -43.36
C HIS A 50 27.45 13.69 -42.48
N ALA A 51 27.77 14.78 -41.80
CA ALA A 51 28.90 14.83 -40.88
C ALA A 51 28.70 13.86 -39.70
N ALA A 52 27.51 13.84 -39.09
CA ALA A 52 27.19 12.92 -38.01
C ALA A 52 27.27 11.44 -38.45
N ASP A 53 26.74 11.11 -39.63
CA ASP A 53 26.77 9.76 -40.20
C ASP A 53 28.19 9.32 -40.53
N THR A 54 29.00 10.22 -41.10
CA THR A 54 30.43 9.96 -41.38
C THR A 54 31.20 9.65 -40.10
N GLN A 55 30.96 10.41 -39.03
CA GLN A 55 31.60 10.18 -37.73
C GLN A 55 31.12 8.86 -37.10
N ALA A 56 29.82 8.55 -37.19
CA ALA A 56 29.28 7.28 -36.70
C ALA A 56 29.89 6.07 -37.43
N ASN A 57 30.03 6.14 -38.76
CA ASN A 57 30.68 5.11 -39.57
C ASN A 57 32.18 5.02 -39.28
N GLY A 58 32.86 6.15 -39.08
CA GLY A 58 34.26 6.19 -38.68
C GLY A 58 34.51 5.58 -37.30
N ALA A 59 33.54 5.66 -36.38
CA ALA A 59 33.67 5.03 -35.07
C ALA A 59 33.71 3.49 -35.12
N LEU A 60 33.24 2.87 -36.22
CA LEU A 60 33.28 1.42 -36.40
C LEU A 60 34.71 0.87 -36.62
N THR A 61 35.66 1.72 -37.00
CA THR A 61 37.07 1.33 -37.20
C THR A 61 37.93 1.56 -35.96
N LEU A 62 37.37 2.19 -34.93
CA LEU A 62 38.04 2.39 -33.65
C LEU A 62 38.02 1.08 -32.84
N PRO A 63 39.07 0.82 -32.04
CA PRO A 63 39.05 -0.29 -31.10
C PRO A 63 37.86 -0.13 -30.14
N ASP A 64 37.22 -1.25 -29.81
CA ASP A 64 36.12 -1.26 -28.85
C ASP A 64 36.56 -0.58 -27.55
N SER A 65 35.69 0.29 -27.04
CA SER A 65 35.90 0.84 -25.71
C SER A 65 35.93 -0.32 -24.70
N PRO A 66 36.77 -0.24 -23.65
CA PRO A 66 36.73 -1.24 -22.59
C PRO A 66 35.30 -1.36 -22.08
N PRO A 67 34.80 -2.59 -21.83
CA PRO A 67 33.45 -2.77 -21.35
C PRO A 67 33.29 -1.92 -20.10
N SER A 68 32.36 -0.95 -20.16
CA SER A 68 31.96 -0.22 -18.97
C SER A 68 31.54 -1.26 -17.92
N PRO A 69 31.84 -1.08 -16.63
CA PRO A 69 31.39 -2.02 -15.63
C PRO A 69 29.86 -2.13 -15.72
N ASP A 70 29.40 -3.25 -16.24
CA ASP A 70 27.98 -3.55 -16.39
C ASP A 70 27.49 -4.02 -15.03
N PHE A 71 27.27 -3.06 -14.15
CA PHE A 71 26.46 -3.31 -12.97
C PHE A 71 25.02 -3.47 -13.46
N PRO A 72 24.41 -4.67 -13.34
CA PRO A 72 23.02 -4.81 -13.70
C PRO A 72 22.20 -3.86 -12.82
N GLN A 73 21.21 -3.18 -13.40
CA GLN A 73 20.36 -2.22 -12.66
C GLN A 73 19.71 -2.85 -11.40
N THR A 74 19.61 -4.18 -11.36
CA THR A 74 19.19 -4.96 -10.19
C THR A 74 20.03 -4.69 -8.94
N ASP A 75 21.32 -4.36 -9.10
CA ASP A 75 22.23 -4.07 -7.99
C ASP A 75 21.84 -2.78 -7.28
N LEU A 76 21.23 -1.83 -7.99
CA LEU A 76 20.68 -0.59 -7.41
C LEU A 76 19.28 -0.80 -6.82
N LYS A 77 18.50 -1.79 -7.29
CA LYS A 77 17.14 -2.03 -6.78
C LYS A 77 17.15 -2.38 -5.29
N ARG A 78 18.11 -3.20 -4.86
CA ARG A 78 18.24 -3.62 -3.46
C ARG A 78 18.51 -2.44 -2.51
N PRO A 79 19.55 -1.61 -2.69
CA PRO A 79 19.82 -0.47 -1.82
C PRO A 79 18.73 0.60 -1.89
N ILE A 80 18.15 0.87 -3.07
CA ILE A 80 17.01 1.79 -3.20
C ILE A 80 15.81 1.27 -2.40
N GLY A 81 15.46 0.00 -2.58
CA GLY A 81 14.35 -0.63 -1.85
C GLY A 81 14.58 -0.63 -0.33
N ALA A 82 15.81 -0.86 0.12
CA ALA A 82 16.17 -0.77 1.53
C ALA A 82 16.00 0.66 2.07
N LYS A 83 16.48 1.67 1.33
CA LYS A 83 16.31 3.09 1.70
C LYS A 83 14.84 3.49 1.77
N MET A 84 14.05 3.13 0.76
CA MET A 84 12.61 3.42 0.74
C MET A 84 11.86 2.74 1.90
N LYS A 85 12.22 1.49 2.23
CA LYS A 85 11.64 0.78 3.36
C LYS A 85 11.96 1.46 4.68
N ASN A 86 13.20 1.90 4.88
CA ASN A 86 13.60 2.59 6.11
C ASN A 86 12.89 3.94 6.24
N GLN A 87 12.82 4.72 5.15
CA GLN A 87 12.06 5.97 5.15
C GLN A 87 10.58 5.74 5.51
N TRP A 88 9.95 4.70 4.95
CA TRP A 88 8.57 4.35 5.28
C TRP A 88 8.38 4.00 6.77
N VAL A 89 9.33 3.26 7.37
CA VAL A 89 9.30 2.96 8.81
C VAL A 89 9.38 4.24 9.64
N GLU A 90 10.31 5.14 9.30
CA GLU A 90 10.48 6.44 9.96
C GLU A 90 9.21 7.28 9.86
N ASP A 91 8.67 7.44 8.65
CA ASP A 91 7.44 8.22 8.39
C ASP A 91 6.24 7.63 9.15
N PHE A 92 6.11 6.30 9.17
CA PHE A 92 5.04 5.61 9.89
C PHE A 92 5.11 5.92 11.39
N HIS A 93 6.29 5.81 12.01
CA HIS A 93 6.43 6.07 13.44
C HIS A 93 6.33 7.57 13.77
N ALA A 94 6.82 8.47 12.92
CA ALA A 94 6.79 9.91 13.12
C ALA A 94 5.39 10.54 12.93
N TYR A 95 4.45 9.86 12.26
CA TYR A 95 3.12 10.42 12.00
C TYR A 95 2.32 10.71 13.29
N ASN A 96 1.70 11.89 13.42
CA ASN A 96 1.07 12.28 14.70
C ASN A 96 -0.24 11.54 15.04
N GLY A 97 -0.79 10.72 14.14
CA GLY A 97 -2.06 10.02 14.33
C GLY A 97 -1.94 8.49 14.39
N GLY A 98 -3.04 7.84 14.78
CA GLY A 98 -3.16 6.39 14.69
C GLY A 98 -2.37 5.61 15.75
N GLU A 99 -2.10 6.21 16.91
CA GLU A 99 -1.29 5.62 17.98
C GLU A 99 -1.75 4.20 18.37
N THR A 100 -3.06 3.98 18.55
CA THR A 100 -3.61 2.64 18.81
C THR A 100 -3.30 1.64 17.69
N TYR A 101 -3.37 2.07 16.42
CA TYR A 101 -3.02 1.21 15.29
C TYR A 101 -1.52 0.90 15.28
N LYS A 102 -0.66 1.87 15.60
CA LYS A 102 0.80 1.68 15.68
C LYS A 102 1.19 0.74 16.82
N GLN A 103 0.56 0.85 17.98
CA GLN A 103 0.78 -0.05 19.11
C GLN A 103 0.39 -1.48 18.75
N ARG A 104 -0.73 -1.65 18.04
CA ARG A 104 -1.21 -2.96 17.57
C ARG A 104 -0.37 -3.54 16.42
N PHE A 105 0.15 -2.68 15.54
CA PHE A 105 0.94 -3.06 14.36
C PHE A 105 2.25 -2.27 14.28
N PRO A 106 3.20 -2.51 15.20
CA PRO A 106 4.43 -1.72 15.29
C PRO A 106 5.39 -2.01 14.13
N ARG A 107 5.24 -3.16 13.47
CA ARG A 107 6.04 -3.53 12.29
C ARG A 107 5.31 -3.11 11.03
N THR A 108 5.96 -2.28 10.21
CA THR A 108 5.44 -1.96 8.89
C THR A 108 5.59 -3.16 7.94
N HIS A 109 4.48 -3.64 7.38
CA HIS A 109 4.50 -4.67 6.35
C HIS A 109 4.45 -4.05 4.96
N LEU A 110 5.27 -4.55 4.03
CA LEU A 110 5.22 -4.14 2.61
C LEU A 110 4.02 -4.74 1.87
N GLN A 111 3.36 -5.72 2.48
CA GLN A 111 2.24 -6.43 1.90
C GLN A 111 0.99 -6.16 2.74
N PRO A 112 -0.19 -6.05 2.12
CA PRO A 112 -1.42 -5.89 2.86
C PRO A 112 -1.73 -7.12 3.72
N TRP A 113 -2.39 -6.92 4.86
CA TRP A 113 -2.77 -8.00 5.79
C TRP A 113 -3.61 -9.11 5.12
N PHE A 114 -4.36 -8.75 4.07
CA PHE A 114 -5.20 -9.67 3.33
C PHE A 114 -4.48 -10.45 2.22
N LYS A 115 -3.15 -10.30 2.05
CA LYS A 115 -2.40 -11.01 0.99
C LYS A 115 -2.57 -12.54 1.06
N GLN A 116 -2.69 -13.09 2.26
CA GLN A 116 -2.84 -14.53 2.48
C GLN A 116 -4.29 -15.01 2.34
N VAL A 117 -5.25 -14.11 2.10
CA VAL A 117 -6.64 -14.48 1.86
C VAL A 117 -6.75 -15.03 0.43
N THR A 118 -6.87 -16.35 0.32
CA THR A 118 -7.00 -17.06 -0.96
C THR A 118 -8.44 -17.24 -1.40
N GLU A 119 -9.37 -17.25 -0.44
CA GLU A 119 -10.80 -17.43 -0.68
C GLU A 119 -11.44 -16.12 -1.20
N ASN A 120 -12.48 -16.27 -2.02
CA ASN A 120 -13.25 -15.13 -2.52
C ASN A 120 -14.17 -14.56 -1.44
N MET A 121 -13.62 -13.71 -0.58
CA MET A 121 -14.35 -13.07 0.52
C MET A 121 -15.15 -11.86 0.03
N PRO A 122 -16.35 -11.60 0.59
CA PRO A 122 -17.16 -10.44 0.21
C PRO A 122 -16.46 -9.12 0.59
N LYS A 123 -16.77 -8.01 -0.11
CA LYS A 123 -16.24 -6.68 0.23
C LYS A 123 -16.48 -6.28 1.69
N THR A 124 -17.58 -6.77 2.27
CA THR A 124 -17.94 -6.57 3.68
C THR A 124 -16.92 -7.16 4.65
N PHE A 125 -16.28 -8.28 4.31
CA PHE A 125 -15.21 -8.88 5.11
C PHE A 125 -14.04 -7.92 5.28
N TYR A 126 -13.46 -7.46 4.17
CA TYR A 126 -12.32 -6.54 4.20
C TYR A 126 -12.66 -5.24 4.93
N ARG A 127 -13.87 -4.71 4.71
CA ARG A 127 -14.34 -3.48 5.37
C ARG A 127 -14.49 -3.66 6.88
N THR A 128 -15.12 -4.74 7.33
CA THR A 128 -15.30 -5.03 8.76
C THR A 128 -13.96 -5.22 9.46
N VAL A 129 -13.09 -6.08 8.92
CA VAL A 129 -11.79 -6.37 9.52
C VAL A 129 -10.91 -5.11 9.56
N THR A 130 -10.88 -4.32 8.48
CA THR A 130 -10.09 -3.07 8.45
C THR A 130 -10.57 -2.05 9.48
N ARG A 131 -11.89 -1.92 9.69
CA ARG A 131 -12.44 -1.01 10.71
C ARG A 131 -12.14 -1.47 12.14
N LEU A 132 -12.24 -2.77 12.42
CA LEU A 132 -11.86 -3.32 13.72
C LEU A 132 -10.35 -3.12 13.97
N ARG A 133 -9.50 -3.44 12.99
CA ARG A 133 -8.04 -3.27 13.06
C ARG A 133 -7.61 -1.82 13.25
N SER A 134 -8.34 -0.85 12.69
CA SER A 134 -8.08 0.58 12.85
C SER A 134 -8.79 1.22 14.04
N GLY A 135 -9.68 0.50 14.72
CA GLY A 135 -10.51 1.07 15.79
C GLY A 135 -11.62 2.00 15.31
N HIS A 136 -11.85 2.13 14.00
CA HIS A 136 -12.85 3.02 13.38
C HIS A 136 -14.15 2.31 13.01
N SER A 137 -14.58 1.39 13.85
CA SER A 137 -15.88 0.75 13.76
C SER A 137 -17.02 1.74 14.01
N CYS A 138 -18.19 1.48 13.41
CA CYS A 138 -19.42 2.23 13.64
C CYS A 138 -20.16 1.77 14.89
N CYS A 139 -19.44 1.64 16.01
CA CYS A 139 -20.01 1.40 17.32
C CYS A 139 -20.47 2.73 17.96
N ASN A 140 -21.44 2.68 18.87
CA ASN A 140 -22.06 3.90 19.43
C ASN A 140 -21.05 4.77 20.18
N SER A 141 -19.99 4.21 20.79
CA SER A 141 -18.90 5.02 21.37
C SER A 141 -18.28 5.97 20.34
N ASN A 142 -17.90 5.43 19.17
CA ASN A 142 -17.31 6.20 18.08
C ASN A 142 -18.33 7.15 17.44
N LEU A 143 -19.57 6.70 17.24
CA LEU A 143 -20.61 7.54 16.65
C LEU A 143 -20.97 8.72 17.57
N TYR A 144 -20.99 8.50 18.89
CA TYR A 144 -21.25 9.52 19.89
C TYR A 144 -20.14 10.57 19.93
N ARG A 145 -18.86 10.13 19.89
CA ARG A 145 -17.70 11.03 19.75
C ARG A 145 -17.72 11.88 18.48
N MET A 146 -18.40 11.41 17.43
CA MET A 146 -18.61 12.16 16.19
C MET A 146 -19.93 12.96 16.17
N HIS A 147 -20.67 12.98 17.27
CA HIS A 147 -21.98 13.63 17.39
C HIS A 147 -23.02 13.12 16.36
N LEU A 148 -22.98 11.82 16.05
CA LEU A 148 -23.93 11.16 15.13
C LEU A 148 -25.03 10.38 15.83
N VAL A 149 -24.91 10.18 17.14
CA VAL A 149 -25.92 9.56 18.02
C VAL A 149 -25.93 10.28 19.36
N GLU A 150 -27.05 10.23 20.07
CA GLU A 150 -27.25 10.92 21.35
C GLU A 150 -26.64 10.21 22.56
N SER A 151 -26.28 8.94 22.42
CA SER A 151 -25.75 8.13 23.52
C SER A 151 -24.68 7.15 23.05
N PRO A 152 -23.59 6.96 23.84
CA PRO A 152 -22.58 5.95 23.58
C PRO A 152 -23.03 4.54 24.00
N ALA A 153 -24.20 4.38 24.62
CA ALA A 153 -24.67 3.10 25.16
C ALA A 153 -24.80 2.01 24.09
N CYS A 154 -24.54 0.76 24.49
CA CYS A 154 -24.68 -0.43 23.65
C CYS A 154 -26.10 -0.58 23.10
N ARG A 155 -26.20 -0.72 21.76
CA ARG A 155 -27.49 -0.87 21.08
C ARG A 155 -28.21 -2.18 21.38
N ALA A 156 -27.49 -3.15 21.95
CA ALA A 156 -28.04 -4.44 22.34
C ALA A 156 -28.39 -4.48 23.83
N CYS A 157 -27.42 -4.22 24.72
CA CYS A 157 -27.64 -4.39 26.16
C CYS A 157 -28.04 -3.10 26.90
N GLY A 158 -27.78 -1.92 26.32
CA GLY A 158 -28.12 -0.62 26.91
C GLY A 158 -27.32 -0.18 28.15
N GLN A 159 -26.42 -1.00 28.71
CA GLN A 159 -25.79 -0.74 30.02
C GLN A 159 -24.39 -0.10 29.93
N LEU A 160 -23.55 -0.55 28.98
CA LEU A 160 -22.17 -0.10 28.85
C LEU A 160 -21.98 0.71 27.56
N GLU A 161 -20.90 1.50 27.52
CA GLU A 161 -20.47 2.15 26.28
C GLU A 161 -20.15 1.09 25.21
N GLU A 162 -20.71 1.28 24.02
CA GLU A 162 -20.55 0.35 22.90
C GLU A 162 -19.17 0.49 22.26
N THR A 163 -18.16 -0.09 22.88
CA THR A 163 -16.83 -0.23 22.29
C THR A 163 -16.73 -1.52 21.45
N ASN A 164 -15.69 -1.62 20.62
CA ASN A 164 -15.40 -2.89 19.96
C ASN A 164 -15.07 -4.01 20.97
N GLU A 165 -14.39 -3.69 22.06
CA GLU A 165 -14.11 -4.63 23.15
C GLU A 165 -15.43 -5.14 23.72
N HIS A 166 -16.36 -4.23 24.01
CA HIS A 166 -17.67 -4.58 24.54
C HIS A 166 -18.43 -5.50 23.59
N ILE A 167 -18.52 -5.14 22.31
CA ILE A 167 -19.21 -5.95 21.29
C ILE A 167 -18.61 -7.37 21.23
N VAL A 168 -17.29 -7.49 21.13
CA VAL A 168 -16.63 -8.77 20.86
C VAL A 168 -16.52 -9.64 22.12
N LEU A 169 -16.21 -9.03 23.27
CA LEU A 169 -15.73 -9.75 24.46
C LEU A 169 -16.60 -9.62 25.71
N GLU A 170 -17.49 -8.62 25.81
CA GLU A 170 -18.19 -8.35 27.09
C GLU A 170 -19.72 -8.42 27.00
N CYS A 171 -20.34 -7.86 25.96
CA CYS A 171 -21.79 -7.70 25.81
C CYS A 171 -22.59 -8.97 26.14
N PRO A 172 -23.50 -8.97 27.13
CA PRO A 172 -24.23 -10.17 27.55
C PRO A 172 -25.15 -10.71 26.45
N GLU A 173 -25.75 -9.82 25.64
CA GLU A 173 -26.61 -10.19 24.50
C GLU A 173 -25.87 -10.98 23.41
N TYR A 174 -24.54 -10.89 23.36
CA TYR A 174 -23.71 -11.58 22.39
C TYR A 174 -22.99 -12.82 22.96
N SER A 175 -23.31 -13.21 24.19
CA SER A 175 -22.68 -14.35 24.89
C SER A 175 -22.71 -15.64 24.09
N GLN A 176 -23.85 -16.02 23.51
CA GLN A 176 -23.99 -17.25 22.75
C GLN A 176 -23.12 -17.26 21.49
N ALA A 177 -23.10 -16.16 20.74
CA ALA A 177 -22.24 -16.02 19.56
C ALA A 177 -20.75 -16.00 19.95
N ARG A 178 -20.42 -15.40 21.10
CA ARG A 178 -19.06 -15.33 21.63
C ARG A 178 -18.52 -16.71 21.99
N VAL A 179 -19.33 -17.62 22.53
CA VAL A 179 -18.89 -18.99 22.82
C VAL A 179 -18.32 -19.67 21.57
N SER A 180 -19.00 -19.54 20.43
CA SER A 180 -18.53 -20.08 19.15
C SER A 180 -17.26 -19.40 18.66
N LEU A 181 -17.18 -18.07 18.78
CA LEU A 181 -15.97 -17.30 18.46
C LEU A 181 -14.77 -17.78 19.30
N LEU A 182 -14.92 -17.81 20.62
CA LEU A 182 -13.84 -18.19 21.54
C LEU A 182 -13.38 -19.63 21.34
N ARG A 183 -14.30 -20.55 21.04
CA ARG A 183 -13.95 -21.93 20.69
C ARG A 183 -13.10 -22.01 19.42
N GLY A 184 -13.40 -21.18 18.42
CA GLY A 184 -12.62 -21.10 17.18
C GLY A 184 -11.26 -20.43 17.36
N LEU A 185 -11.18 -19.42 18.24
CA LEU A 185 -9.94 -18.71 18.57
C LEU A 185 -9.01 -19.53 19.48
N GLN A 186 -9.55 -20.52 20.19
CA GLN A 186 -8.81 -21.34 21.14
C GLN A 186 -7.56 -21.93 20.46
N LYS A 187 -6.39 -21.74 21.09
CA LYS A 187 -5.05 -22.13 20.61
C LYS A 187 -4.43 -21.22 19.51
N MET A 188 -5.16 -20.24 18.97
CA MET A 188 -4.62 -19.32 17.95
C MET A 188 -4.12 -17.99 18.54
N ILE A 189 -4.72 -17.54 19.63
CA ILE A 189 -4.36 -16.30 20.32
C ILE A 189 -3.72 -16.67 21.66
N LEU A 190 -2.48 -16.20 21.88
CA LEU A 190 -1.77 -16.33 23.15
C LEU A 190 -2.01 -15.09 24.02
N ASN A 191 -1.69 -15.21 25.32
CA ASN A 191 -1.85 -14.12 26.28
C ASN A 191 -1.07 -12.85 25.88
N PRO A 192 -1.60 -11.65 26.19
CA PRO A 192 -2.90 -11.40 26.83
C PRO A 192 -4.08 -11.64 25.87
N PHE A 193 -5.19 -12.18 26.38
CA PHE A 193 -6.41 -12.38 25.58
C PHE A 193 -7.31 -11.14 25.67
N ASN A 194 -7.23 -10.26 24.67
CA ASN A 194 -8.04 -9.05 24.51
C ASN A 194 -8.26 -8.74 23.02
N LEU A 195 -9.08 -7.75 22.68
CA LEU A 195 -9.33 -7.42 21.27
C LEU A 195 -8.05 -7.04 20.51
N ASP A 196 -7.11 -6.35 21.15
CA ASP A 196 -5.86 -5.96 20.52
C ASP A 196 -5.07 -7.16 20.03
N SER A 197 -4.87 -8.17 20.88
CA SER A 197 -4.19 -9.42 20.53
C SER A 197 -4.93 -10.20 19.44
N ILE A 198 -6.28 -10.20 19.47
CA ILE A 198 -7.11 -10.85 18.44
C ILE A 198 -6.93 -10.12 17.10
N MET A 199 -7.00 -8.79 17.08
CA MET A 199 -6.89 -7.98 15.86
C MET A 199 -5.46 -7.93 15.33
N ALA A 200 -4.46 -8.01 16.21
CA ALA A 200 -3.04 -8.05 15.89
C ALA A 200 -2.61 -9.40 15.30
N ALA A 201 -3.37 -10.46 15.54
CA ALA A 201 -3.06 -11.78 15.01
C ALA A 201 -2.98 -11.74 13.48
N ASP A 202 -1.78 -11.96 12.95
CA ASP A 202 -1.53 -12.04 11.51
C ASP A 202 -2.00 -13.40 10.97
N ASN A 203 -3.28 -13.70 11.16
CA ASN A 203 -3.89 -14.99 10.86
C ASN A 203 -5.25 -14.80 10.19
N VAL A 204 -5.38 -15.26 8.94
CA VAL A 204 -6.62 -15.16 8.16
C VAL A 204 -7.79 -15.84 8.86
N LYS A 205 -7.57 -16.98 9.52
CA LYS A 205 -8.65 -17.71 10.22
C LYS A 205 -9.24 -16.88 11.37
N VAL A 206 -8.41 -16.16 12.11
CA VAL A 206 -8.86 -15.25 13.18
C VAL A 206 -9.76 -14.16 12.60
N ASN A 207 -9.35 -13.56 11.49
CA ASN A 207 -10.13 -12.52 10.80
C ASN A 207 -11.49 -13.07 10.30
N VAL A 208 -11.51 -14.30 9.77
CA VAL A 208 -12.73 -14.97 9.31
C VAL A 208 -13.67 -15.26 10.48
N LEU A 209 -13.15 -15.78 11.60
CA LEU A 209 -13.94 -16.05 12.81
C LEU A 209 -14.58 -14.77 13.36
N ILE A 210 -13.83 -13.68 13.42
CA ILE A 210 -14.34 -12.38 13.87
C ILE A 210 -15.39 -11.86 12.89
N PHE A 211 -15.15 -11.95 11.59
CA PHE A 211 -16.15 -11.55 10.60
C PHE A 211 -17.45 -12.35 10.77
N ASN A 212 -17.37 -13.67 10.88
CA ASN A 212 -18.54 -14.53 11.09
C ASN A 212 -19.27 -14.18 12.38
N PHE A 213 -18.56 -13.90 13.48
CA PHE A 213 -19.15 -13.39 14.71
C PHE A 213 -19.98 -12.13 14.46
N THR A 214 -19.43 -11.13 13.73
CA THR A 214 -20.19 -9.89 13.42
C THR A 214 -21.44 -10.15 12.58
N GLN A 215 -21.41 -11.17 11.71
CA GLN A 215 -22.59 -11.55 10.92
C GLN A 215 -23.64 -12.23 11.80
N THR A 216 -23.22 -13.14 12.69
CA THR A 216 -24.12 -13.86 13.61
C THR A 216 -24.89 -12.91 14.52
N ILE A 217 -24.23 -11.87 15.07
CA ILE A 217 -24.88 -10.88 15.93
C ILE A 217 -25.60 -9.77 15.14
N ASN A 218 -25.58 -9.85 13.80
CA ASN A 218 -26.18 -8.89 12.88
C ASN A 218 -25.79 -7.42 13.18
N ILE A 219 -24.53 -7.19 13.57
CA ILE A 219 -24.04 -5.85 13.87
C ILE A 219 -23.40 -5.20 12.65
N ARG A 220 -23.72 -3.94 12.40
CA ARG A 220 -23.10 -3.15 11.33
C ARG A 220 -21.91 -2.38 11.86
N ILE A 221 -20.71 -2.90 11.60
CA ILE A 221 -19.42 -2.29 11.96
C ILE A 221 -19.03 -1.13 11.00
N TYR A 222 -19.82 -0.87 9.96
CA TYR A 222 -19.57 0.17 8.96
C TYR A 222 -20.86 0.88 8.55
N ILE A 223 -20.72 2.12 8.06
CA ILE A 223 -21.79 2.84 7.35
C ILE A 223 -21.77 2.42 5.88
N ASN A 224 -22.94 2.12 5.31
CA ASN A 224 -23.11 2.08 3.85
C ASN A 224 -23.21 3.51 3.36
N VAL A 225 -22.07 4.10 2.97
CA VAL A 225 -22.10 5.29 2.14
C VAL A 225 -22.50 4.80 0.76
N ASN A 226 -23.79 4.84 0.46
CA ASN A 226 -24.25 4.75 -0.92
C ASN A 226 -23.76 6.04 -1.58
N TYR A 227 -22.67 5.95 -2.32
CA TYR A 227 -22.32 6.99 -3.27
C TYR A 227 -23.48 7.03 -4.28
N LYS A 228 -24.32 8.06 -4.16
CA LYS A 228 -25.23 8.47 -5.23
C LYS A 228 -24.40 9.21 -6.28
#